data_AF-A0A1P8RSW2-F1
#
_entry.id   AF-A0A1P8RSW2-F1
#
_cell.length_a   1.000
_cell.length_b   1.000
_cell.length_c   1.000
_cell.angle_alpha   90.00
_cell.angle_beta   90.00
_cell.angle_gamma   90.00
#
_symmetry.space_group_name_H-M   'P 1'
#
loop_
_entity.id
_entity.type
_entity.pdbx_description
1 polymer ?
#
loop_
_entity_poly.entity_id
_entity_poly.type
_entity_poly.pdbx_seq_one_letter_code
_entity_poly.pdbx_strand_id
1 'polypeptide(L)'
;MRLKFILMRSNTLFISIITLFCFYNCATKRYKKSKFHDGKCEYLYVDDFSGTSISTSDFIVQKDTISVSALKFECTYSAFYTSWVMYNNYGEWNDGVQPENSYNTYLIWKDIDLFSNGGKYTVVTYGAEKPSDIYSSLMVFDDKGRDMLFENSGVKTKLIDLFSTEIRKKKKKKLKSIFHQKYIKQFRPEFWETYKTYPNVKIYIE
;
A
#
# COMPACT_ATOMS: atom_id res chain seq x y z
N MET A 1 3.23 -19.26 76.23
CA MET A 1 3.70 -18.05 75.52
C MET A 1 2.96 -17.98 74.19
N ARG A 2 2.25 -16.89 73.94
CA ARG A 2 1.38 -16.66 72.77
C ARG A 2 2.23 -16.41 71.52
N LEU A 3 1.78 -16.84 70.34
CA LEU A 3 1.57 -15.91 69.21
C LEU A 3 0.70 -16.57 68.11
N LYS A 4 -0.44 -15.94 67.84
CA LYS A 4 -1.30 -16.14 66.66
C LYS A 4 -0.71 -15.31 65.50
N PHE A 5 -0.56 -15.90 64.31
CA PHE A 5 -0.50 -15.19 63.02
C PHE A 5 -1.81 -15.53 62.30
N ILE A 6 -2.82 -14.66 62.23
CA ILE A 6 -2.97 -13.41 61.47
C ILE A 6 -2.99 -13.61 59.94
N LEU A 7 -4.24 -13.56 59.44
CA LEU A 7 -4.74 -12.99 58.19
C LEU A 7 -4.50 -13.71 56.86
N MET A 8 -5.48 -14.55 56.51
CA MET A 8 -6.09 -14.59 55.18
C MET A 8 -6.57 -13.17 54.77
N ARG A 9 -6.01 -12.60 53.70
CA ARG A 9 -6.64 -11.63 52.77
C ARG A 9 -5.60 -11.12 51.77
N SER A 10 -5.39 -11.83 50.67
CA SER A 10 -4.63 -11.31 49.53
C SER A 10 -4.99 -12.09 48.28
N ASN A 11 -6.17 -11.86 47.70
CA ASN A 11 -6.50 -12.40 46.38
C ASN A 11 -7.49 -11.53 45.57
N THR A 12 -8.10 -10.51 46.16
CA THR A 12 -8.98 -9.56 45.44
C THR A 12 -8.26 -8.31 44.92
N LEU A 13 -7.00 -8.07 45.30
CA LEU A 13 -6.24 -6.88 44.87
C LEU A 13 -5.41 -7.08 43.59
N PHE A 14 -5.20 -8.34 43.16
CA PHE A 14 -4.42 -8.65 41.95
C PHE A 14 -5.26 -8.56 40.66
N ILE A 15 -6.57 -8.77 40.74
CA ILE A 15 -7.46 -8.77 39.58
C ILE A 15 -7.72 -7.33 39.08
N SER A 16 -7.64 -6.33 39.96
CA SER A 16 -7.87 -4.92 39.62
C SER A 16 -6.65 -4.21 39.00
N ILE A 17 -5.45 -4.79 39.06
CA ILE A 17 -4.23 -4.19 38.48
C ILE A 17 -4.02 -4.62 37.02
N ILE A 18 -4.52 -5.78 36.62
CA ILE A 18 -4.37 -6.30 35.23
C ILE A 18 -5.34 -5.63 34.26
N THR A 19 -6.49 -5.13 34.72
CA THR A 19 -7.48 -4.46 33.88
C THR A 19 -7.12 -3.01 33.53
N LEU A 20 -6.13 -2.40 34.18
CA LEU A 20 -5.72 -1.02 33.93
C LEU A 20 -4.65 -0.86 32.82
N PHE A 21 -4.07 -1.95 32.31
CA PHE A 21 -3.06 -1.91 31.25
C PHE A 21 -3.63 -2.04 29.82
N CYS A 22 -4.95 -2.13 29.66
CA CYS A 22 -5.60 -2.21 28.34
C CYS A 22 -5.86 -0.83 27.69
N PHE A 23 -5.39 0.26 28.31
CA PHE A 23 -5.60 1.60 27.81
C PHE A 23 -4.53 2.00 26.77
N TYR A 24 -4.95 1.91 25.51
CA TYR A 24 -4.60 2.82 24.42
C TYR A 24 -3.18 2.78 23.83
N ASN A 25 -2.93 1.77 22.99
CA ASN A 25 -2.13 2.00 21.77
C ASN A 25 -3.07 2.29 20.59
N CYS A 26 -3.97 3.26 20.74
CA CYS A 26 -4.70 3.79 19.60
C CYS A 26 -3.70 4.65 18.81
N ALA A 27 -2.99 4.02 17.86
CA ALA A 27 -2.08 4.73 16.97
C ALA A 27 -2.87 5.82 16.24
N THR A 28 -2.57 7.08 16.53
CA THR A 28 -3.26 8.20 15.90
C THR A 28 -2.96 8.19 14.40
N LYS A 29 -4.04 8.14 13.60
CA LYS A 29 -3.92 8.24 12.14
C LYS A 29 -3.25 9.56 11.79
N ARG A 30 -2.17 9.49 11.01
CA ARG A 30 -1.47 10.68 10.53
C ARG A 30 -2.04 11.09 9.18
N TYR A 31 -2.47 12.32 9.06
CA TYR A 31 -2.97 12.88 7.81
C TYR A 31 -2.37 14.28 7.58
N LYS A 32 -2.40 14.73 6.33
CA LYS A 32 -2.04 16.09 5.93
C LYS A 32 -3.18 16.70 5.13
N LYS A 33 -3.44 17.99 5.31
CA LYS A 33 -4.40 18.69 4.46
C LYS A 33 -3.92 18.65 3.01
N SER A 34 -4.81 18.34 2.10
CA SER A 34 -4.54 18.34 0.66
C SER A 34 -4.22 19.77 0.20
N LYS A 35 -3.37 19.89 -0.82
CA LYS A 35 -3.11 21.17 -1.48
C LYS A 35 -4.22 21.56 -2.47
N PHE A 36 -5.11 20.62 -2.80
CA PHE A 36 -6.22 20.83 -3.71
C PHE A 36 -7.47 21.17 -2.90
N HIS A 37 -7.78 22.46 -2.79
CA HIS A 37 -8.89 22.96 -1.97
C HIS A 37 -10.26 22.43 -2.43
N ASP A 38 -10.43 22.19 -3.73
CA ASP A 38 -11.68 21.69 -4.34
C ASP A 38 -11.56 20.23 -4.83
N GLY A 39 -10.56 19.50 -4.36
CA GLY A 39 -10.32 18.12 -4.76
C GLY A 39 -11.19 17.10 -4.02
N LYS A 40 -11.33 15.90 -4.59
CA LYS A 40 -12.04 14.75 -3.97
C LYS A 40 -11.54 14.43 -2.56
N CYS A 41 -10.25 14.66 -2.30
CA CYS A 41 -9.59 14.35 -1.04
C CYS A 41 -9.25 15.64 -0.28
N GLU A 42 -9.97 15.94 0.81
CA GLU A 42 -9.62 17.03 1.73
C GLU A 42 -8.33 16.73 2.51
N TYR A 43 -8.14 15.46 2.90
CA TYR A 43 -6.99 14.98 3.64
C TYR A 43 -6.28 13.84 2.92
N LEU A 44 -4.95 13.85 3.02
CA LEU A 44 -4.06 12.81 2.53
C LEU A 44 -3.52 11.98 3.69
N TYR A 45 -3.71 10.67 3.61
CA TYR A 45 -3.42 9.76 4.71
C TYR A 45 -1.98 9.21 4.63
N VAL A 46 -1.20 9.45 5.68
CA VAL A 46 0.22 9.08 5.77
C VAL A 46 0.34 7.66 6.32
N ASP A 47 0.89 6.76 5.51
CA ASP A 47 0.88 5.32 5.76
C ASP A 47 -0.53 4.79 6.11
N ASP A 48 -1.58 5.32 5.47
CA ASP A 48 -2.98 4.87 5.56
C ASP A 48 -3.76 5.38 4.32
N PHE A 49 -5.07 5.15 4.28
CA PHE A 49 -5.98 5.58 3.21
C PHE A 49 -7.38 5.85 3.78
N SER A 50 -8.23 6.59 3.06
CA SER A 50 -9.60 6.92 3.52
C SER A 50 -10.57 5.75 3.35
N GLY A 51 -10.41 4.98 2.28
CA GLY A 51 -11.22 3.81 1.98
C GLY A 51 -10.68 3.01 0.79
N THR A 52 -11.32 1.89 0.50
CA THR A 52 -11.03 1.09 -0.70
C THR A 52 -12.20 1.10 -1.65
N SER A 53 -11.93 1.14 -2.95
CA SER A 53 -12.94 0.99 -4.00
C SER A 53 -12.42 0.03 -5.07
N ILE A 54 -13.33 -0.60 -5.82
CA ILE A 54 -12.97 -1.37 -7.01
C ILE A 54 -13.60 -0.68 -8.21
N SER A 55 -12.78 -0.42 -9.23
CA SER A 55 -13.23 0.08 -10.50
C SER A 55 -12.94 -0.94 -11.58
N THR A 56 -13.95 -1.30 -12.35
CA THR A 56 -13.80 -2.12 -13.55
C THR A 56 -13.69 -1.22 -14.76
N SER A 57 -12.81 -1.55 -15.70
CA SER A 57 -12.65 -0.86 -16.98
C SER A 57 -12.69 -1.89 -18.10
N ASP A 58 -13.39 -1.53 -19.17
CA ASP A 58 -13.56 -2.38 -20.34
C ASP A 58 -12.62 -1.92 -21.45
N PHE A 59 -11.96 -2.89 -22.07
CA PHE A 59 -11.03 -2.70 -23.17
C PHE A 59 -11.50 -3.48 -24.38
N ILE A 60 -11.49 -2.86 -25.56
CA ILE A 60 -11.79 -3.55 -26.81
C ILE A 60 -10.49 -4.07 -27.40
N VAL A 61 -10.31 -5.38 -27.42
CA VAL A 61 -9.15 -6.06 -27.97
C VAL A 61 -9.61 -7.01 -29.06
N GLN A 62 -9.18 -6.79 -30.31
CA GLN A 62 -9.51 -7.65 -31.45
C GLN A 62 -11.03 -7.91 -31.62
N LYS A 63 -11.87 -6.91 -31.32
CA LYS A 63 -13.35 -6.95 -31.33
C LYS A 63 -14.01 -7.69 -30.17
N ASP A 64 -13.23 -8.22 -29.23
CA ASP A 64 -13.74 -8.73 -27.95
C ASP A 64 -13.57 -7.68 -26.84
N THR A 65 -14.46 -7.73 -25.85
CA THR A 65 -14.40 -6.87 -24.67
C THR A 65 -13.72 -7.61 -23.52
N ILE A 66 -12.64 -7.04 -23.00
CA ILE A 66 -11.94 -7.51 -21.81
C ILE A 66 -12.23 -6.53 -20.67
N SER A 67 -12.82 -7.01 -19.59
CA SER A 67 -13.04 -6.24 -18.37
C SER A 67 -11.90 -6.50 -17.38
N VAL A 68 -11.34 -5.43 -16.81
CA VAL A 68 -10.29 -5.50 -15.79
C VAL A 68 -10.69 -4.67 -14.57
N SER A 69 -10.66 -5.31 -13.41
CA SER A 69 -10.91 -4.72 -12.10
C SER A 69 -9.61 -4.26 -11.45
N ALA A 70 -9.60 -3.02 -10.96
CA ALA A 70 -8.52 -2.45 -10.16
C ALA A 70 -9.01 -2.11 -8.76
N LEU A 71 -8.26 -2.54 -7.75
CA LEU A 71 -8.46 -2.15 -6.35
C LEU A 71 -7.75 -0.82 -6.11
N LYS A 72 -8.48 0.17 -5.63
CA LYS A 72 -7.99 1.50 -5.29
C LYS A 72 -7.99 1.71 -3.79
N PHE A 73 -6.94 2.35 -3.31
CA PHE A 73 -6.77 2.89 -1.97
C PHE A 73 -6.86 4.41 -2.07
N GLU A 74 -7.94 4.96 -1.55
CA GLU A 74 -8.34 6.35 -1.77
C GLU A 74 -7.62 7.32 -0.84
N CYS A 75 -7.34 8.52 -1.34
CA CYS A 75 -6.74 9.63 -0.61
C CYS A 75 -5.42 9.28 0.09
N THR A 76 -4.62 8.41 -0.52
CA THR A 76 -3.28 8.07 -0.05
C THR A 76 -2.35 9.27 -0.17
N TYR A 77 -1.43 9.46 0.78
CA TYR A 77 -0.45 10.56 0.69
C TYR A 77 0.56 10.43 -0.46
N SER A 78 0.69 9.24 -1.06
CA SER A 78 1.36 9.09 -2.35
C SER A 78 0.67 8.03 -3.19
N ALA A 79 0.66 8.19 -4.51
CA ALA A 79 0.20 7.23 -5.50
C ALA A 79 1.05 5.95 -5.57
N PHE A 80 2.25 5.94 -4.98
CA PHE A 80 3.16 4.81 -5.02
C PHE A 80 2.99 3.83 -3.86
N TYR A 81 1.95 3.91 -3.03
CA TYR A 81 1.87 3.04 -1.85
C TYR A 81 1.82 1.56 -2.22
N THR A 82 1.03 1.19 -3.22
CA THR A 82 0.95 -0.21 -3.71
C THR A 82 2.26 -0.66 -4.33
N SER A 83 2.92 0.21 -5.11
CA SER A 83 4.26 -0.08 -5.66
C SER A 83 5.33 -0.22 -4.56
N TRP A 84 5.27 0.56 -3.48
CA TRP A 84 6.18 0.41 -2.35
C TRP A 84 5.94 -0.86 -1.57
N VAL A 85 4.68 -1.30 -1.44
CA VAL A 85 4.37 -2.62 -0.86
C VAL A 85 5.03 -3.71 -1.69
N MET A 86 4.83 -3.68 -3.01
CA MET A 86 5.44 -4.67 -3.90
C MET A 86 6.96 -4.63 -3.83
N TYR A 87 7.56 -3.45 -3.88
CA TYR A 87 9.01 -3.31 -3.82
C TYR A 87 9.63 -3.81 -2.52
N ASN A 88 9.01 -3.50 -1.37
CA ASN A 88 9.55 -3.91 -0.08
C ASN A 88 9.48 -5.42 0.14
N ASN A 89 8.46 -6.09 -0.40
CA ASN A 89 8.21 -7.50 -0.16
C ASN A 89 8.80 -8.41 -1.25
N TYR A 90 8.87 -7.93 -2.50
CA TYR A 90 9.22 -8.75 -3.67
C TYR A 90 10.35 -8.17 -4.52
N GLY A 91 10.86 -6.98 -4.19
CA GLY A 91 11.96 -6.34 -4.92
C GLY A 91 11.51 -5.59 -6.17
N GLU A 92 12.43 -5.43 -7.11
CA GLU A 92 12.20 -4.66 -8.32
C GLU A 92 11.12 -5.27 -9.21
N TRP A 93 10.37 -4.42 -9.93
CA TRP A 93 9.39 -4.85 -10.91
C TRP A 93 10.09 -5.59 -12.07
N ASN A 94 9.34 -6.45 -12.75
CA ASN A 94 9.82 -7.13 -13.95
C ASN A 94 9.69 -6.27 -15.20
N ASP A 95 8.66 -5.40 -15.23
CA ASP A 95 8.32 -4.60 -16.40
C ASP A 95 7.56 -3.33 -16.00
N GLY A 96 7.39 -2.40 -16.93
CA GLY A 96 6.57 -1.23 -16.72
C GLY A 96 6.02 -0.64 -18.03
N VAL A 97 4.77 -0.19 -17.98
CA VAL A 97 4.07 0.41 -19.13
C VAL A 97 3.64 1.82 -18.76
N GLN A 98 4.17 2.80 -19.47
CA GLN A 98 3.77 4.19 -19.30
C GLN A 98 2.68 4.52 -20.33
N PRO A 99 1.46 4.88 -19.89
CA PRO A 99 0.40 5.30 -20.80
C PRO A 99 0.77 6.58 -21.52
N GLU A 100 0.29 6.72 -22.76
CA GLU A 100 0.38 7.98 -23.49
C GLU A 100 -0.24 9.11 -22.66
N ASN A 101 0.46 10.25 -22.58
CA ASN A 101 0.06 11.43 -21.81
C ASN A 101 -0.05 11.22 -20.29
N SER A 102 0.53 10.15 -19.72
CA SER A 102 0.64 9.97 -18.28
C SER A 102 2.09 10.07 -17.80
N TYR A 103 2.27 10.74 -16.66
CA TYR A 103 3.54 10.77 -15.94
C TYR A 103 3.78 9.53 -15.08
N ASN A 104 2.73 8.74 -14.83
CA ASN A 104 2.76 7.57 -13.98
C ASN A 104 2.83 6.30 -14.82
N THR A 105 3.60 5.33 -14.35
CA THR A 105 3.84 4.06 -15.04
C THR A 105 3.10 2.95 -14.30
N TYR A 106 2.45 2.06 -15.06
CA TYR A 106 2.01 0.77 -14.54
C TYR A 106 3.24 -0.10 -14.29
N LEU A 107 3.54 -0.41 -13.04
CA LEU A 107 4.67 -1.27 -12.68
C LEU A 107 4.18 -2.72 -12.50
N ILE A 108 4.88 -3.68 -13.10
CA ILE A 108 4.42 -5.06 -13.24
C ILE A 108 5.38 -6.01 -12.53
N TRP A 109 4.86 -6.79 -11.59
CA TRP A 109 5.54 -7.94 -10.98
C TRP A 109 4.89 -9.23 -11.48
N LYS A 110 5.69 -10.19 -11.93
CA LYS A 110 5.27 -11.49 -12.46
C LYS A 110 5.71 -12.60 -11.50
N ASP A 111 4.98 -13.71 -11.51
CA ASP A 111 5.29 -14.95 -10.78
C ASP A 111 5.49 -14.77 -9.26
N ILE A 112 4.72 -13.84 -8.68
CA ILE A 112 4.76 -13.53 -7.25
C ILE A 112 3.90 -14.51 -6.46
N ASP A 113 4.49 -15.09 -5.41
CA ASP A 113 3.73 -15.81 -4.39
C ASP A 113 3.25 -14.84 -3.30
N LEU A 114 2.05 -14.30 -3.48
CA LEU A 114 1.47 -13.29 -2.59
C LEU A 114 1.14 -13.84 -1.20
N PHE A 115 0.83 -15.13 -1.10
CA PHE A 115 0.30 -15.74 0.11
C PHE A 115 1.23 -16.80 0.71
N SER A 116 2.43 -16.96 0.16
CA SER A 116 3.40 -18.01 0.54
C SER A 116 2.80 -19.41 0.50
N ASN A 117 1.92 -19.66 -0.49
CA ASN A 117 1.18 -20.91 -0.62
C ASN A 117 1.45 -21.62 -1.96
N GLY A 118 2.46 -21.18 -2.70
CA GLY A 118 2.84 -21.69 -4.02
C GLY A 118 2.04 -21.09 -5.18
N GLY A 119 0.93 -20.39 -4.92
CA GLY A 119 0.15 -19.72 -5.96
C GLY A 119 0.91 -18.57 -6.61
N LYS A 120 0.90 -18.46 -7.93
CA LYS A 120 1.62 -17.43 -8.68
C LYS A 120 0.68 -16.38 -9.22
N TYR A 121 1.05 -15.12 -9.05
CA TYR A 121 0.25 -13.97 -9.43
C TYR A 121 1.08 -12.96 -10.21
N THR A 122 0.43 -12.30 -11.17
CA THR A 122 0.90 -11.05 -11.75
C THR A 122 0.22 -9.90 -11.02
N VAL A 123 1.02 -8.97 -10.47
CA VAL A 123 0.52 -7.77 -9.82
C VAL A 123 0.95 -6.56 -10.63
N VAL A 124 -0.03 -5.75 -11.03
CA VAL A 124 0.20 -4.50 -11.73
C VAL A 124 -0.19 -3.37 -10.80
N THR A 125 0.73 -2.46 -10.48
CA THR A 125 0.46 -1.30 -9.61
C THR A 125 0.41 -0.01 -10.42
N TYR A 126 -0.43 0.92 -9.98
CA TYR A 126 -0.55 2.25 -10.56
C TYR A 126 -1.06 3.22 -9.50
N GLY A 127 -1.02 4.52 -9.77
CA GLY A 127 -1.73 5.49 -8.95
C GLY A 127 -1.85 6.82 -9.67
N ALA A 128 -2.62 7.73 -9.09
CA ALA A 128 -2.79 9.09 -9.59
C ALA A 128 -2.62 10.09 -8.45
N GLU A 129 -2.05 11.25 -8.77
CA GLU A 129 -1.96 12.41 -7.88
C GLU A 129 -2.46 13.66 -8.62
N LYS A 130 -3.77 13.69 -8.93
CA LYS A 130 -4.42 14.83 -9.59
C LYS A 130 -5.48 15.45 -8.68
N PRO A 131 -5.86 16.73 -8.85
CA PRO A 131 -6.86 17.38 -7.99
C PRO A 131 -8.15 16.57 -7.84
N SER A 132 -8.62 15.96 -8.93
CA SER A 132 -9.84 15.17 -8.97
C SER A 132 -9.72 13.76 -8.40
N ASP A 133 -8.50 13.22 -8.26
CA ASP A 133 -8.30 11.83 -7.86
C ASP A 133 -6.89 11.60 -7.33
N ILE A 134 -6.78 11.20 -6.06
CA ILE A 134 -5.52 10.83 -5.42
C ILE A 134 -5.68 9.44 -4.84
N TYR A 135 -4.99 8.46 -5.43
CA TYR A 135 -5.08 7.08 -5.02
C TYR A 135 -3.83 6.29 -5.40
N SER A 136 -3.62 5.20 -4.67
CA SER A 136 -2.77 4.08 -5.10
C SER A 136 -3.66 2.91 -5.49
N SER A 137 -3.27 2.12 -6.47
CA SER A 137 -4.09 1.04 -6.99
C SER A 137 -3.26 -0.16 -7.42
N LEU A 138 -3.96 -1.29 -7.59
CA LEU A 138 -3.40 -2.50 -8.13
C LEU A 138 -4.45 -3.33 -8.88
N MET A 139 -3.97 -4.10 -9.85
CA MET A 139 -4.67 -5.19 -10.50
C MET A 139 -3.91 -6.49 -10.16
N VAL A 140 -4.64 -7.59 -10.02
CA VAL A 140 -4.03 -8.90 -9.73
C VAL A 140 -4.61 -9.94 -10.65
N PHE A 141 -3.73 -10.68 -11.30
CA PHE A 141 -4.08 -11.80 -12.15
C PHE A 141 -3.41 -13.06 -11.63
N ASP A 142 -4.06 -14.21 -11.76
CA ASP A 142 -3.41 -15.49 -11.50
C ASP A 142 -2.50 -15.94 -12.66
N ASP A 143 -1.91 -17.11 -12.51
CA ASP A 143 -1.05 -17.76 -13.52
C ASP A 143 -1.74 -18.03 -14.86
N LYS A 144 -3.08 -18.02 -14.89
CA LYS A 144 -3.91 -18.17 -16.10
C LYS A 144 -4.40 -16.84 -16.65
N GLY A 145 -3.97 -15.71 -16.07
CA GLY A 145 -4.40 -14.38 -16.48
C GLY A 145 -5.81 -14.01 -16.05
N ARG A 146 -6.43 -14.77 -15.14
CA ARG A 146 -7.78 -14.47 -14.64
C ARG A 146 -7.71 -13.34 -13.62
N ASP A 147 -8.66 -12.40 -13.71
CA ASP A 147 -8.77 -11.29 -12.78
C ASP A 147 -9.18 -11.75 -11.37
N MET A 148 -8.30 -11.52 -10.38
CA MET A 148 -8.48 -11.93 -8.99
C MET A 148 -9.24 -10.92 -8.14
N LEU A 149 -9.65 -9.77 -8.69
CA LEU A 149 -10.44 -8.72 -8.04
C LEU A 149 -11.90 -8.69 -8.51
N PHE A 150 -12.24 -9.49 -9.53
CA PHE A 150 -13.60 -9.70 -10.00
C PHE A 150 -14.53 -10.20 -8.87
N GLU A 151 -15.84 -9.92 -8.96
CA GLU A 151 -16.80 -10.03 -7.84
C GLU A 151 -16.80 -11.38 -7.12
N ASN A 152 -16.64 -12.48 -7.86
CA ASN A 152 -16.71 -13.85 -7.31
C ASN A 152 -15.33 -14.48 -7.00
N SER A 153 -14.25 -13.68 -6.98
CA SER A 153 -12.92 -14.19 -6.66
C SER A 153 -12.80 -14.53 -5.16
N GLY A 154 -12.52 -15.80 -4.85
CA GLY A 154 -12.31 -16.27 -3.47
C GLY A 154 -11.07 -15.70 -2.77
N VAL A 155 -10.22 -14.96 -3.47
CA VAL A 155 -9.01 -14.33 -2.91
C VAL A 155 -9.13 -12.80 -2.78
N LYS A 156 -10.19 -12.19 -3.30
CA LYS A 156 -10.41 -10.74 -3.30
C LYS A 156 -10.26 -10.10 -1.93
N THR A 157 -10.94 -10.63 -0.92
CA THR A 157 -10.85 -10.12 0.47
C THR A 157 -9.44 -10.26 1.02
N LYS A 158 -8.76 -11.38 0.75
CA LYS A 158 -7.37 -11.60 1.17
C LYS A 158 -6.40 -10.59 0.54
N LEU A 159 -6.63 -10.23 -0.73
CA LEU A 159 -5.85 -9.18 -1.41
C LEU A 159 -6.08 -7.81 -0.76
N ILE A 160 -7.33 -7.45 -0.49
CA ILE A 160 -7.67 -6.20 0.20
C ILE A 160 -6.99 -6.15 1.57
N ASP A 161 -7.08 -7.22 2.35
CA ASP A 161 -6.49 -7.28 3.70
C ASP A 161 -4.96 -7.23 3.67
N LEU A 162 -4.33 -7.98 2.75
CA LEU A 162 -2.89 -7.99 2.57
C LEU A 162 -2.38 -6.58 2.29
N PHE A 163 -2.87 -5.95 1.22
CA PHE A 163 -2.39 -4.63 0.82
C PHE A 163 -2.79 -3.55 1.82
N SER A 164 -3.98 -3.63 2.43
CA SER A 164 -4.38 -2.70 3.49
C SER A 164 -3.42 -2.73 4.68
N THR A 165 -3.01 -3.94 5.08
CA THR A 165 -2.08 -4.16 6.19
C THR A 165 -0.69 -3.66 5.83
N GLU A 166 -0.16 -4.01 4.66
CA GLU A 166 1.16 -3.58 4.20
C GLU A 166 1.25 -2.06 3.98
N ILE A 167 0.19 -1.43 3.48
CA ILE A 167 0.08 0.03 3.36
C ILE A 167 0.09 0.71 4.73
N ARG A 168 -0.36 0.06 5.80
CA ARG A 168 -0.32 0.65 7.15
C ARG A 168 1.01 0.46 7.88
N LYS A 169 1.85 -0.46 7.40
CA LYS A 169 3.19 -0.66 7.96
C LYS A 169 4.08 0.54 7.67
N LYS A 170 4.91 0.92 8.65
CA LYS A 170 5.94 1.95 8.46
C LYS A 170 7.04 1.41 7.56
N LYS A 171 7.24 2.01 6.39
CA LYS A 171 8.29 1.57 5.45
C LYS A 171 9.61 2.26 5.74
N LYS A 172 10.71 1.55 5.46
CA LYS A 172 12.08 2.05 5.66
C LYS A 172 12.35 3.20 4.68
N LYS A 173 12.76 4.37 5.19
CA LYS A 173 13.04 5.57 4.37
C LYS A 173 14.07 5.29 3.27
N LYS A 174 15.11 4.51 3.57
CA LYS A 174 16.13 4.08 2.60
C LYS A 174 15.52 3.29 1.43
N LEU A 175 14.67 2.29 1.70
CA LEU A 175 14.04 1.49 0.64
C LEU A 175 13.12 2.32 -0.23
N LYS A 176 12.32 3.22 0.37
CA LYS A 176 11.53 4.20 -0.41
C LYS A 176 12.43 5.03 -1.33
N SER A 177 13.59 5.47 -0.84
CA SER A 177 14.52 6.30 -1.64
C SER A 177 15.11 5.51 -2.82
N ILE A 178 15.55 4.26 -2.57
CA ILE A 178 16.07 3.38 -3.64
C ILE A 178 14.99 3.11 -4.69
N PHE A 179 13.75 2.82 -4.26
CA PHE A 179 12.62 2.63 -5.17
C PHE A 179 12.43 3.82 -6.10
N HIS A 180 12.36 5.06 -5.56
CA HIS A 180 12.16 6.25 -6.40
C HIS A 180 13.33 6.47 -7.34
N GLN A 181 14.56 6.21 -6.91
CA GLN A 181 15.73 6.38 -7.77
C GLN A 181 15.68 5.42 -8.95
N LYS A 182 15.39 4.13 -8.71
CA LYS A 182 15.22 3.15 -9.78
C LYS A 182 14.09 3.54 -10.72
N TYR A 183 12.96 3.96 -10.16
CA TYR A 183 11.78 4.37 -10.94
C TYR A 183 12.09 5.55 -11.85
N ILE A 184 12.71 6.61 -11.30
CA ILE A 184 13.04 7.81 -12.06
C ILE A 184 14.07 7.48 -13.13
N LYS A 185 15.15 6.75 -12.81
CA LYS A 185 16.16 6.38 -13.81
C LYS A 185 15.58 5.61 -14.99
N GLN A 186 14.64 4.69 -14.73
CA GLN A 186 14.08 3.83 -15.77
C GLN A 186 13.00 4.52 -16.60
N PHE A 187 12.03 5.19 -15.94
CA PHE A 187 10.82 5.67 -16.63
C PHE A 187 10.76 7.19 -16.77
N ARG A 188 11.62 7.93 -16.08
CA ARG A 188 11.67 9.40 -16.10
C ARG A 188 13.13 9.91 -16.15
N PRO A 189 13.97 9.38 -17.06
CA PRO A 189 15.40 9.71 -17.10
C PRO A 189 15.66 11.21 -17.25
N GLU A 190 14.74 11.95 -17.88
CA GLU A 190 14.79 13.41 -18.01
C GLU A 190 14.72 14.15 -16.65
N PHE A 191 14.14 13.52 -15.63
CA PHE A 191 14.08 14.08 -14.27
C PHE A 191 15.26 13.63 -13.39
N TRP A 192 16.09 12.68 -13.83
CA TRP A 192 17.14 12.10 -12.99
C TRP A 192 18.19 13.12 -12.57
N GLU A 193 18.67 13.94 -13.52
CA GLU A 193 19.68 14.96 -13.25
C GLU A 193 19.17 15.99 -12.23
N THR A 194 17.95 16.48 -12.40
CA THR A 194 17.30 17.39 -11.46
C THR A 194 17.08 16.72 -10.09
N TYR A 195 16.65 15.47 -10.06
CA TYR A 195 16.40 14.73 -8.82
C TYR A 195 17.64 14.65 -7.93
N LYS A 196 18.82 14.45 -8.53
CA LYS A 196 20.10 14.42 -7.81
C LYS A 196 20.45 15.73 -7.10
N THR A 197 19.93 16.86 -7.59
CA THR A 197 20.21 18.19 -7.02
C THR A 197 19.32 18.57 -5.85
N TYR A 198 18.27 17.81 -5.55
CA TYR A 198 17.32 18.19 -4.49
C TYR A 198 17.97 18.14 -3.10
N PRO A 199 17.73 19.16 -2.26
CA PRO A 199 18.31 19.22 -0.93
C PRO A 199 17.83 18.02 -0.10
N ASN A 200 18.75 17.40 0.63
CA ASN A 200 18.51 16.24 1.50
C ASN A 200 18.15 14.93 0.76
N VAL A 201 18.32 14.84 -0.56
CA VAL A 201 18.26 13.56 -1.28
C VAL A 201 19.59 12.84 -1.12
N LYS A 202 19.53 11.61 -0.59
CA LYS A 202 20.68 10.70 -0.55
C LYS A 202 20.60 9.72 -1.71
N ILE A 203 21.62 9.70 -2.56
CA ILE A 203 21.74 8.75 -3.67
C ILE A 203 22.26 7.40 -3.14
N TYR A 204 21.63 6.33 -3.59
CA TYR A 204 21.92 4.96 -3.16
C TYR A 204 22.21 4.02 -4.34
N ILE A 205 21.96 4.47 -5.56
CA ILE A 205 22.23 3.74 -6.80
C ILE A 205 23.02 4.67 -7.72
N GLU A 206 24.01 4.12 -8.40
CA GLU A 206 24.80 4.83 -9.41
C GLU A 206 24.09 4.79 -10.76
#